data_AF-A0A937WEK4-F1
#
_entry.id   AF-A0A937WEK4-F1
#
_cell.length_a   1.000
_cell.length_b   1.000
_cell.length_c   1.000
_cell.angle_alpha   90.00
_cell.angle_beta   90.00
_cell.angle_gamma   90.00
#
_symmetry.space_group_name_H-M   'P 1'
#
loop_
_entity.id
_entity.type
_entity.pdbx_description
1 polymer ?
#
loop_
_entity_poly.entity_id
_entity_poly.type
_entity_poly.pdbx_seq_one_letter_code
_entity_poly.pdbx_strand_id
1 'polypeptide(L)'
;MSKHSSKWQKIIWREWRNCDDKEYANRLFDLVADEPAGWKPMATIVFLCALYGAMAGLPVGILATNWEVWNELWEGRNELEWSVMWTGLQAFLWWGLGIGAAVGLMVRLCAGRRLTWRTWLARLSYQQDFLSVPCCGLGCGMFFGLGVVGAAVGGLVKELDNMLAVRGLVAEVFFGAVVVLFFGVVGLVVVLLFMVVGLDYYAPFFMVVGPVYGLFYGLFFGLVAWVGVGLSVGMVAGPDSELVLGMSVLLLIVLWAPFALQIVIFHVYGCWSWCFWWRGRPHPFETEEALCIAAREEWIEPLHLLEERKKQPGSPDSLIANLQSGYWLERFTARHALVVLGGEAVEPLRRIAQGKTELRCTAVWLLKSIAQDTTSRLKRQAPRLLCPQHLVRYHANKVRVSWRVSFTYYGCRVCGQSREFLDWPGKVVAVLDGVMSDERVQEDGVLRVNWLVRRALFDFDQVEVRQATDEQVERFAVQVGNDTDEFRRPRYNKMRCVVASVCHLSENTIRILRSRFGEVIFND
;
A
#
# COMPACT_ATOMS: atom_id res chain seq x y z
N MET A 1 1.55 -18.50 -19.79
CA MET A 1 2.10 -17.18 -19.39
C MET A 1 3.55 -17.39 -18.98
N SER A 2 4.50 -16.75 -19.67
CA SER A 2 5.92 -16.85 -19.34
C SER A 2 6.16 -16.28 -17.94
N LYS A 3 7.06 -16.87 -17.16
CA LYS A 3 7.37 -16.47 -15.77
C LYS A 3 7.68 -14.96 -15.63
N HIS A 4 8.15 -14.34 -16.71
CA HIS A 4 8.47 -12.92 -16.83
C HIS A 4 7.26 -11.97 -16.81
N SER A 5 6.09 -12.35 -17.37
CA SER A 5 4.92 -11.45 -17.37
C SER A 5 4.45 -11.10 -15.94
N SER A 6 4.73 -11.99 -14.97
CA SER A 6 4.29 -11.80 -13.59
C SER A 6 5.12 -10.80 -12.76
N LYS A 7 6.33 -10.44 -13.19
CA LYS A 7 7.24 -9.61 -12.35
C LYS A 7 6.90 -8.13 -12.45
N TRP A 8 6.81 -7.58 -13.67
CA TRP A 8 6.52 -6.16 -13.89
C TRP A 8 5.11 -5.79 -13.38
N GLN A 9 4.12 -6.66 -13.63
CA GLN A 9 2.75 -6.47 -13.14
C GLN A 9 2.69 -6.28 -11.62
N LYS A 10 3.43 -7.12 -10.88
CA LYS A 10 3.52 -7.01 -9.41
C LYS A 10 4.18 -5.71 -8.97
N ILE A 11 5.10 -5.15 -9.75
CA ILE A 11 5.74 -3.87 -9.45
C ILE A 11 4.76 -2.74 -9.70
N ILE A 12 4.09 -2.70 -10.86
CA ILE A 12 3.09 -1.68 -11.19
C ILE A 12 1.95 -1.68 -10.18
N TRP A 13 1.44 -2.85 -9.78
CA TRP A 13 0.40 -2.93 -8.74
C TRP A 13 0.86 -2.40 -7.38
N ARG A 14 2.12 -2.63 -7.00
CA ARG A 14 2.69 -2.08 -5.77
C ARG A 14 2.86 -0.57 -5.85
N GLU A 15 3.29 -0.04 -7.00
CA GLU A 15 3.40 1.41 -7.20
C GLU A 15 2.03 2.06 -7.17
N TRP A 16 1.07 1.57 -7.97
CA TRP A 16 -0.32 2.03 -8.00
C TRP A 16 -0.92 2.17 -6.59
N ARG A 17 -0.79 1.12 -5.77
CA ARG A 17 -1.37 1.08 -4.43
C ARG A 17 -0.76 2.08 -3.45
N ASN A 18 0.54 2.34 -3.58
CA ASN A 18 1.31 3.22 -2.69
C ASN A 18 1.52 4.62 -3.32
N CYS A 19 0.81 4.91 -4.40
CA CYS A 19 0.91 6.17 -5.10
C CYS A 19 -0.07 7.18 -4.51
N ASP A 20 0.46 8.27 -3.95
CA ASP A 20 -0.35 9.38 -3.44
C ASP A 20 -0.88 10.28 -4.57
N ASP A 21 -0.29 10.18 -5.75
CA ASP A 21 -0.68 10.92 -6.96
C ASP A 21 -1.81 10.18 -7.70
N LYS A 22 -3.03 10.71 -7.60
CA LYS A 22 -4.23 10.09 -8.19
C LYS A 22 -4.16 9.97 -9.71
N GLU A 23 -3.61 10.98 -10.39
CA GLU A 23 -3.53 11.01 -11.85
C GLU A 23 -2.52 9.97 -12.36
N TYR A 24 -1.33 9.93 -11.75
CA TYR A 24 -0.33 8.90 -12.05
C TYR A 24 -0.85 7.50 -11.69
N ALA A 25 -1.56 7.34 -10.57
CA ALA A 25 -2.19 6.08 -10.21
C ALA A 25 -3.22 5.64 -11.26
N ASN A 26 -4.07 6.53 -11.77
CA ASN A 26 -5.03 6.15 -12.82
C ASN A 26 -4.32 5.64 -14.09
N ARG A 27 -3.23 6.29 -14.52
CA ARG A 27 -2.41 5.84 -15.65
C ARG A 27 -1.77 4.48 -15.41
N LEU A 28 -1.22 4.25 -14.22
CA LEU A 28 -0.67 2.95 -13.83
C LEU A 28 -1.76 1.88 -13.80
N PHE A 29 -2.96 2.23 -13.34
CA PHE A 29 -4.10 1.31 -13.34
C PHE A 29 -4.48 0.90 -14.75
N ASP A 30 -4.67 1.85 -15.67
CA ASP A 30 -5.07 1.56 -17.04
C ASP A 30 -4.12 0.57 -17.74
N LEU A 31 -2.83 0.60 -17.39
CA LEU A 31 -1.82 -0.34 -17.88
C LEU A 31 -2.08 -1.79 -17.46
N VAL A 32 -2.56 -2.01 -16.24
CA VAL A 32 -2.81 -3.33 -15.64
C VAL A 32 -4.29 -3.69 -15.52
N ALA A 33 -5.19 -2.77 -15.86
CA ALA A 33 -6.63 -2.92 -15.64
C ALA A 33 -7.23 -4.03 -16.51
N ASP A 34 -6.72 -4.21 -17.73
CA ASP A 34 -7.25 -5.20 -18.67
C ASP A 34 -6.66 -6.60 -18.45
N GLU A 35 -5.71 -6.74 -17.53
CA GLU A 35 -5.13 -8.03 -17.17
C GLU A 35 -6.15 -8.89 -16.41
N PRO A 36 -6.11 -10.23 -16.59
CA PRO A 36 -6.96 -11.12 -15.82
C PRO A 36 -6.67 -10.97 -14.32
N ALA A 37 -7.73 -10.94 -13.51
CA ALA A 37 -7.64 -10.73 -12.06
C ALA A 37 -6.76 -11.78 -11.32
N GLY A 38 -6.47 -12.89 -11.99
CA GLY A 38 -5.68 -14.00 -11.44
C GLY A 38 -6.50 -14.88 -10.49
N TRP A 39 -5.86 -15.89 -9.92
CA TRP A 39 -6.57 -16.88 -9.10
C TRP A 39 -6.98 -16.37 -7.71
N LYS A 40 -6.31 -15.33 -7.17
CA LYS A 40 -6.57 -14.85 -5.81
C LYS A 40 -7.94 -14.18 -5.69
N PRO A 41 -8.32 -13.17 -6.52
CA PRO A 41 -9.67 -12.64 -6.51
C PRO A 41 -10.72 -13.72 -6.77
N MET A 42 -10.41 -14.71 -7.62
CA MET A 42 -11.30 -15.85 -7.86
C MET A 42 -11.52 -16.70 -6.60
N ALA A 43 -10.46 -17.01 -5.86
CA ALA A 43 -10.57 -17.71 -4.60
C ALA A 43 -11.38 -16.89 -3.57
N THR A 44 -11.20 -15.57 -3.56
CA THR A 44 -12.01 -14.66 -2.74
C THR A 44 -13.48 -14.70 -3.13
N ILE A 45 -13.83 -14.67 -4.42
CA ILE A 45 -15.23 -14.82 -4.89
C ILE A 45 -15.79 -16.16 -4.44
N VAL A 46 -15.08 -17.26 -4.69
CA VAL A 46 -15.54 -18.60 -4.30
C VAL A 46 -15.75 -18.69 -2.80
N PHE A 47 -14.82 -18.16 -2.02
CA PHE A 47 -14.93 -18.12 -0.56
C PHE A 47 -16.12 -17.27 -0.10
N LEU A 48 -16.33 -16.08 -0.67
CA LEU A 48 -17.45 -15.21 -0.33
C LEU A 48 -18.79 -15.82 -0.74
N CYS A 49 -18.87 -16.47 -1.90
CA CYS A 49 -20.07 -17.20 -2.32
C CYS A 49 -20.33 -18.41 -1.42
N ALA A 50 -19.30 -19.14 -1.01
CA ALA A 50 -19.42 -20.26 -0.07
C ALA A 50 -19.92 -19.77 1.30
N LEU A 51 -19.36 -18.67 1.80
CA LEU A 51 -19.81 -18.05 3.04
C LEU A 51 -21.28 -17.61 2.93
N TYR A 52 -21.63 -16.89 1.86
CA TYR A 52 -23.01 -16.47 1.62
C TYR A 52 -23.98 -17.65 1.51
N GLY A 53 -23.58 -18.71 0.82
CA GLY A 53 -24.35 -19.94 0.71
C GLY A 53 -24.56 -20.61 2.08
N ALA A 54 -23.52 -20.69 2.92
CA ALA A 54 -23.64 -21.20 4.29
C ALA A 54 -24.62 -20.37 5.13
N MET A 55 -24.55 -19.04 4.98
CA MET A 55 -25.41 -18.11 5.70
C MET A 55 -26.86 -18.15 5.21
N ALA A 56 -27.10 -18.39 3.92
CA ALA A 56 -28.44 -18.63 3.37
C ALA A 56 -28.99 -20.02 3.75
N GLY A 57 -28.11 -21.01 3.88
CA GLY A 57 -28.46 -22.37 4.33
C GLY A 57 -28.95 -22.41 5.78
N LEU A 58 -28.45 -21.53 6.65
CA LEU A 58 -28.87 -21.45 8.06
C LEU A 58 -30.38 -21.21 8.22
N PRO A 59 -30.98 -20.13 7.68
CA PRO A 59 -32.43 -19.91 7.76
C PRO A 59 -33.23 -21.04 7.14
N VAL A 60 -32.81 -21.57 6.00
CA VAL A 60 -33.49 -22.71 5.34
C VAL A 60 -33.46 -23.93 6.24
N GLY A 61 -32.32 -24.22 6.87
CA GLY A 61 -32.18 -25.31 7.81
C GLY A 61 -33.04 -25.12 9.04
N ILE A 62 -33.03 -23.93 9.65
CA ILE A 62 -33.89 -23.60 10.80
C ILE A 62 -35.36 -23.78 10.43
N LEU A 63 -35.80 -23.30 9.25
CA LEU A 63 -37.18 -23.46 8.80
C LEU A 63 -37.55 -24.92 8.53
N ALA A 64 -36.65 -25.68 7.89
CA ALA A 64 -36.88 -27.09 7.57
C ALA A 64 -36.92 -27.96 8.83
N THR A 65 -35.98 -27.77 9.77
CA THR A 65 -35.97 -28.51 11.04
C THR A 65 -37.13 -28.07 11.93
N ASN A 66 -37.47 -26.78 11.95
CA ASN A 66 -38.63 -26.32 12.72
C ASN A 66 -39.94 -26.85 12.14
N TRP A 67 -40.06 -27.10 10.84
CA TRP A 67 -41.28 -27.66 10.27
C TRP A 67 -41.57 -29.07 10.81
N GLU A 68 -40.55 -29.91 10.91
CA GLU A 68 -40.67 -31.26 11.48
C GLU A 68 -40.91 -31.21 13.00
N VAL A 69 -40.13 -30.38 13.71
CA VAL A 69 -40.30 -30.14 15.15
C VAL A 69 -41.69 -29.58 15.48
N TRP A 70 -42.24 -28.70 14.64
CA TRP A 70 -43.60 -28.18 14.77
C TRP A 70 -44.65 -29.25 14.55
N ASN A 71 -44.46 -30.13 13.56
CA ASN A 71 -45.37 -31.25 13.34
C ASN A 71 -45.34 -32.26 14.51
N GLU A 72 -44.17 -32.51 15.10
CA GLU A 72 -44.05 -33.40 16.26
C GLU A 72 -44.57 -32.78 17.57
N LEU A 73 -44.34 -31.48 17.79
CA LEU A 73 -44.97 -30.71 18.89
C LEU A 73 -46.49 -30.68 18.75
N TRP A 74 -47.00 -30.57 17.52
CA TRP A 74 -48.43 -30.63 17.22
C TRP A 74 -49.03 -32.02 17.50
N GLU A 75 -48.24 -33.09 17.38
CA GLU A 75 -48.60 -34.47 17.72
C GLU A 75 -48.39 -34.83 19.22
N GLY A 76 -47.92 -33.88 20.04
CA GLY A 76 -47.85 -34.05 21.51
C GLY A 76 -46.72 -34.95 22.02
N ARG A 77 -45.63 -35.12 21.27
CA ARG A 77 -44.44 -35.86 21.73
C ARG A 77 -43.45 -34.92 22.43
N ASN A 78 -43.20 -35.17 23.72
CA ASN A 78 -42.48 -34.24 24.61
C ASN A 78 -40.95 -34.44 24.68
N GLU A 79 -40.37 -35.36 23.93
CA GLU A 79 -38.92 -35.62 23.96
C GLU A 79 -38.27 -35.17 22.67
N LEU A 80 -38.03 -33.85 22.57
CA LEU A 80 -37.29 -33.29 21.45
C LEU A 80 -35.80 -33.54 21.62
N GLU A 81 -35.24 -34.48 20.86
CA GLU A 81 -33.80 -34.72 20.83
C GLU A 81 -33.07 -33.57 20.10
N TRP A 82 -32.49 -32.64 20.87
CA TRP A 82 -31.67 -31.52 20.35
C TRP A 82 -30.56 -31.94 19.37
N SER A 83 -30.10 -33.18 19.46
CA SER A 83 -29.12 -33.78 18.53
C SER A 83 -29.62 -33.80 17.09
N VAL A 84 -30.90 -34.09 16.85
CA VAL A 84 -31.50 -34.19 15.51
C VAL A 84 -31.54 -32.80 14.85
N MET A 85 -32.01 -31.79 15.60
CA MET A 85 -32.04 -30.41 15.11
C MET A 85 -30.63 -29.89 14.78
N TRP A 86 -29.66 -30.17 15.65
CA TRP A 86 -28.27 -29.75 15.42
C TRP A 86 -27.65 -30.43 14.18
N THR A 87 -27.91 -31.72 13.99
CA THR A 87 -27.42 -32.48 12.83
C THR A 87 -28.06 -31.97 11.53
N GLY A 88 -29.36 -31.66 11.55
CA GLY A 88 -30.06 -31.04 10.43
C GLY A 88 -29.48 -29.67 10.09
N LEU A 89 -29.30 -28.80 11.09
CA LEU A 89 -28.72 -27.47 10.90
C LEU A 89 -27.30 -27.53 10.32
N GLN A 90 -26.46 -28.45 10.82
CA GLN A 90 -25.13 -28.70 10.28
C GLN A 90 -25.19 -29.16 8.81
N ALA A 91 -26.10 -30.08 8.48
CA ALA A 91 -26.28 -30.53 7.11
C ALA A 91 -26.64 -29.35 6.18
N PHE A 92 -27.62 -28.52 6.55
CA PHE A 92 -28.01 -27.35 5.75
C PHE A 92 -26.93 -26.28 5.64
N LEU A 93 -26.13 -26.09 6.69
CA LEU A 93 -24.91 -25.26 6.65
C LEU A 93 -23.91 -25.77 5.62
N TRP A 94 -23.59 -27.07 5.65
CA TRP A 94 -22.65 -27.69 4.72
C TRP A 94 -23.16 -27.69 3.29
N TRP A 95 -24.46 -27.96 3.07
CA TRP A 95 -25.09 -27.86 1.77
C TRP A 95 -25.09 -26.42 1.24
N GLY A 96 -25.45 -25.45 2.08
CA GLY A 96 -25.37 -24.03 1.75
C GLY A 96 -23.95 -23.64 1.34
N LEU A 97 -22.95 -24.06 2.12
CA LEU A 97 -21.54 -23.82 1.83
C LEU A 97 -21.12 -24.45 0.49
N GLY A 98 -21.50 -25.70 0.25
CA GLY A 98 -21.21 -26.43 -0.99
C GLY A 98 -21.85 -25.80 -2.22
N ILE A 99 -23.14 -25.45 -2.14
CA ILE A 99 -23.88 -24.75 -3.20
C ILE A 99 -23.25 -23.39 -3.47
N GLY A 100 -22.97 -22.61 -2.41
CA GLY A 100 -22.30 -21.32 -2.53
C GLY A 100 -20.93 -21.44 -3.21
N ALA A 101 -20.11 -22.42 -2.84
CA ALA A 101 -18.82 -22.68 -3.47
C ALA A 101 -18.98 -23.09 -4.93
N ALA A 102 -19.96 -23.94 -5.26
CA ALA A 102 -20.26 -24.37 -6.61
C ALA A 102 -20.71 -23.20 -7.50
N VAL A 103 -21.57 -22.32 -6.99
CA VAL A 103 -21.96 -21.07 -7.66
C VAL A 103 -20.74 -20.18 -7.88
N GLY A 104 -19.87 -20.02 -6.87
CA GLY A 104 -18.62 -19.27 -7.02
C GLY A 104 -17.69 -19.87 -8.10
N LEU A 105 -17.61 -21.20 -8.18
CA LEU A 105 -16.83 -21.90 -9.20
C LEU A 105 -17.47 -21.75 -10.59
N MET A 106 -18.80 -21.79 -10.70
CA MET A 106 -19.52 -21.55 -11.93
C MET A 106 -19.33 -20.11 -12.42
N VAL A 107 -19.41 -19.13 -11.52
CA VAL A 107 -19.05 -17.72 -11.80
C VAL A 107 -17.62 -17.65 -12.32
N ARG A 108 -16.67 -18.41 -11.75
CA ARG A 108 -15.32 -18.52 -12.29
C ARG A 108 -15.28 -19.13 -13.68
N LEU A 109 -16.04 -20.17 -14.00
CA LEU A 109 -16.05 -20.78 -15.33
C LEU A 109 -16.65 -19.83 -16.37
N CYS A 110 -17.74 -19.15 -16.03
CA CYS A 110 -18.44 -18.21 -16.91
C CYS A 110 -17.69 -16.88 -17.07
N ALA A 111 -17.12 -16.35 -15.99
CA ALA A 111 -16.47 -15.03 -15.97
C ALA A 111 -14.94 -15.10 -16.06
N GLY A 112 -14.30 -16.22 -15.74
CA GLY A 112 -12.87 -16.29 -15.44
C GLY A 112 -11.92 -15.99 -16.61
N ARG A 113 -12.40 -16.06 -17.85
CA ARG A 113 -11.63 -15.58 -19.02
C ARG A 113 -11.89 -14.11 -19.36
N ARG A 114 -12.96 -13.50 -18.83
CA ARG A 114 -13.38 -12.12 -19.11
C ARG A 114 -13.25 -11.18 -17.89
N LEU A 115 -12.96 -11.72 -16.70
CA LEU A 115 -12.81 -10.92 -15.49
C LEU A 115 -11.43 -10.28 -15.44
N THR A 116 -11.38 -9.09 -16.00
CA THR A 116 -10.26 -8.17 -15.89
C THR A 116 -10.29 -7.42 -14.55
N TRP A 117 -9.17 -6.83 -14.15
CA TRP A 117 -9.16 -5.94 -12.99
C TRP A 117 -10.09 -4.73 -13.14
N ARG A 118 -10.24 -4.19 -14.36
CA ARG A 118 -11.17 -3.11 -14.70
C ARG A 118 -12.60 -3.48 -14.35
N THR A 119 -13.05 -4.63 -14.86
CA THR A 119 -14.41 -5.13 -14.64
C THR A 119 -14.64 -5.55 -13.19
N TRP A 120 -13.63 -6.13 -12.55
CA TRP A 120 -13.68 -6.51 -11.13
C TRP A 120 -13.79 -5.28 -10.21
N LEU A 121 -12.93 -4.27 -10.40
CA LEU A 121 -12.91 -3.09 -9.55
C LEU A 121 -14.10 -2.18 -9.77
N ALA A 122 -14.54 -1.96 -11.01
CA ALA A 122 -15.75 -1.20 -11.30
C ALA A 122 -16.97 -1.78 -10.57
N ARG A 123 -17.05 -3.11 -10.46
CA ARG A 123 -18.12 -3.79 -9.70
C ARG A 123 -18.02 -3.57 -8.20
N LEU A 124 -16.81 -3.55 -7.65
CA LEU A 124 -16.59 -3.31 -6.22
C LEU A 124 -16.84 -1.84 -5.83
N SER A 125 -16.40 -0.88 -6.66
CA SER A 125 -16.62 0.55 -6.39
C SER A 125 -18.09 0.93 -6.52
N TYR A 126 -18.79 0.37 -7.52
CA TYR A 126 -20.22 0.62 -7.72
C TYR A 126 -21.08 0.09 -6.56
N GLN A 127 -20.68 -1.02 -5.93
CA GLN A 127 -21.37 -1.50 -4.72
C GLN A 127 -21.26 -0.53 -3.54
N GLN A 128 -20.23 0.31 -3.47
CA GLN A 128 -20.04 1.27 -2.38
C GLN A 128 -21.05 2.42 -2.44
N ASP A 129 -21.36 2.92 -3.63
CA ASP A 129 -22.39 3.94 -3.84
C ASP A 129 -23.80 3.33 -3.75
N PHE A 130 -23.98 2.09 -4.24
CA PHE A 130 -25.28 1.41 -4.21
C PHE A 130 -25.70 0.95 -2.81
N LEU A 131 -24.77 0.63 -1.91
CA LEU A 131 -25.09 0.26 -0.52
C LEU A 131 -25.26 1.47 0.40
N SER A 132 -24.69 2.64 0.08
CA SER A 132 -24.75 3.82 0.95
C SER A 132 -26.06 4.61 0.83
N VAL A 133 -26.71 4.60 -0.34
CA VAL A 133 -27.91 5.44 -0.59
C VAL A 133 -29.23 4.80 -0.11
N PRO A 134 -29.51 3.49 -0.30
CA PRO A 134 -30.75 2.88 0.17
C PRO A 134 -30.69 2.56 1.66
N CYS A 135 -29.54 2.15 2.21
CA CYS A 135 -29.49 1.60 3.57
C CYS A 135 -29.71 2.62 4.68
N CYS A 136 -29.30 3.89 4.51
CA CYS A 136 -29.59 4.94 5.50
C CYS A 136 -31.01 5.51 5.34
N GLY A 137 -31.50 5.71 4.11
CA GLY A 137 -32.82 6.30 3.85
C GLY A 137 -33.99 5.33 4.09
N LEU A 138 -33.92 4.12 3.51
CA LEU A 138 -34.97 3.11 3.69
C LEU A 138 -34.91 2.45 5.06
N GLY A 139 -33.71 2.25 5.63
CA GLY A 139 -33.56 1.72 6.98
C GLY A 139 -34.25 2.62 8.01
N CYS A 140 -33.85 3.89 8.11
CA CYS A 140 -34.43 4.82 9.09
C CYS A 140 -35.91 5.13 8.82
N GLY A 141 -36.31 5.30 7.55
CA GLY A 141 -37.71 5.55 7.18
C GLY A 141 -38.65 4.38 7.47
N MET A 142 -38.22 3.14 7.20
CA MET A 142 -39.03 1.95 7.51
C MET A 142 -39.05 1.60 8.99
N PHE A 143 -37.96 1.77 9.75
CA PHE A 143 -38.00 1.54 11.20
C PHE A 143 -38.92 2.55 11.90
N PHE A 144 -38.96 3.80 11.43
CA PHE A 144 -39.91 4.79 11.92
C PHE A 144 -41.34 4.44 11.51
N GLY A 145 -41.56 4.03 10.25
CA GLY A 145 -42.86 3.59 9.76
C GLY A 145 -43.40 2.35 10.49
N LEU A 146 -42.60 1.31 10.67
CA LEU A 146 -42.97 0.08 11.39
C LEU A 146 -43.16 0.33 12.89
N GLY A 147 -42.40 1.25 13.50
CA GLY A 147 -42.63 1.68 14.88
C GLY A 147 -43.95 2.42 15.05
N VAL A 148 -44.29 3.31 14.10
CA VAL A 148 -45.57 4.05 14.11
C VAL A 148 -46.76 3.14 13.82
N VAL A 149 -46.65 2.23 12.85
CA VAL A 149 -47.70 1.23 12.56
C VAL A 149 -47.83 0.25 13.70
N GLY A 150 -46.74 -0.24 14.28
CA GLY A 150 -46.77 -1.12 15.45
C GLY A 150 -47.39 -0.45 16.68
N ALA A 151 -47.09 0.82 16.93
CA ALA A 151 -47.72 1.60 18.01
C ALA A 151 -49.21 1.87 17.75
N ALA A 152 -49.58 2.17 16.50
CA ALA A 152 -50.98 2.39 16.10
C ALA A 152 -51.80 1.10 16.20
N VAL A 153 -51.24 -0.04 15.76
CA VAL A 153 -51.87 -1.36 15.86
C VAL A 153 -51.94 -1.82 17.31
N GLY A 154 -50.89 -1.62 18.12
CA GLY A 154 -50.92 -1.91 19.56
C GLY A 154 -51.96 -1.08 20.32
N GLY A 155 -52.19 0.17 19.91
CA GLY A 155 -53.29 1.00 20.41
C GLY A 155 -54.67 0.44 20.03
N LEU A 156 -54.85 0.07 18.76
CA LEU A 156 -56.08 -0.51 18.22
C LEU A 156 -56.43 -1.87 18.84
N VAL A 157 -55.44 -2.73 19.05
CA VAL A 157 -55.60 -4.05 19.68
C VAL A 157 -56.02 -3.89 21.14
N LYS A 158 -55.43 -2.92 21.87
CA LYS A 158 -55.82 -2.62 23.25
C LYS A 158 -57.26 -2.11 23.39
N GLU A 159 -57.80 -1.49 22.34
CA GLU A 159 -59.21 -1.08 22.28
C GLU A 159 -60.15 -2.22 21.83
N LEU A 160 -59.67 -3.15 21.01
CA LEU A 160 -60.41 -4.35 20.57
C LEU A 160 -60.43 -5.49 21.60
N ASP A 161 -59.46 -5.54 22.52
CA ASP A 161 -59.36 -6.58 23.57
C ASP A 161 -60.55 -6.53 24.56
N ASN A 162 -61.27 -5.41 24.60
CA ASN A 162 -62.53 -5.30 25.35
C ASN A 162 -63.72 -6.01 24.67
N MET A 163 -63.57 -6.60 23.47
CA MET A 163 -64.74 -7.01 22.69
C MET A 163 -64.79 -8.41 22.07
N LEU A 164 -63.80 -9.32 22.12
CA LEU A 164 -63.99 -10.79 21.92
C LEU A 164 -62.65 -11.53 21.75
N ALA A 165 -62.27 -12.33 22.75
CA ALA A 165 -60.98 -13.03 22.85
C ALA A 165 -60.71 -14.14 21.80
N VAL A 166 -61.69 -14.51 20.95
CA VAL A 166 -61.54 -15.64 20.00
C VAL A 166 -61.44 -15.16 18.54
N ARG A 167 -61.81 -13.91 18.23
CA ARG A 167 -61.67 -13.35 16.87
C ARG A 167 -60.33 -12.63 16.63
N GLY A 168 -59.63 -12.22 17.69
CA GLY A 168 -58.33 -11.55 17.60
C GLY A 168 -57.24 -12.41 16.97
N LEU A 169 -57.14 -13.69 17.37
CA LEU A 169 -56.09 -14.60 16.88
C LEU A 169 -56.21 -14.90 15.37
N VAL A 170 -57.43 -15.11 14.86
CA VAL A 170 -57.66 -15.35 13.43
C VAL A 170 -57.43 -14.09 12.61
N ALA A 171 -57.83 -12.92 13.14
CA ALA A 171 -57.57 -11.64 12.49
C ALA A 171 -56.07 -11.32 12.44
N GLU A 172 -55.31 -11.59 13.50
CA GLU A 172 -53.85 -11.34 13.54
C GLU A 172 -53.06 -12.29 12.65
N VAL A 173 -53.39 -13.59 12.63
CA VAL A 173 -52.75 -14.54 11.69
C VAL A 173 -53.07 -14.18 10.24
N PHE A 174 -54.33 -13.78 9.97
CA PHE A 174 -54.73 -13.33 8.64
C PHE A 174 -54.04 -12.00 8.26
N PHE A 175 -53.91 -11.06 9.20
CA PHE A 175 -53.26 -9.77 8.96
C PHE A 175 -51.75 -9.94 8.77
N GLY A 176 -51.09 -10.78 9.56
CA GLY A 176 -49.68 -11.14 9.36
C GLY A 176 -49.43 -11.80 8.00
N ALA A 177 -50.31 -12.72 7.59
CA ALA A 177 -50.25 -13.34 6.27
C ALA A 177 -50.47 -12.31 5.14
N VAL A 178 -51.47 -11.43 5.27
CA VAL A 178 -51.77 -10.37 4.29
C VAL A 178 -50.65 -9.34 4.21
N VAL A 179 -50.02 -8.96 5.33
CA VAL A 179 -48.87 -8.05 5.36
C VAL A 179 -47.66 -8.69 4.69
N VAL A 180 -47.35 -9.95 4.99
CA VAL A 180 -46.27 -10.68 4.31
C VAL A 180 -46.53 -10.83 2.81
N LEU A 181 -47.77 -11.13 2.41
CA LEU A 181 -48.17 -11.21 1.00
C LEU A 181 -48.11 -9.84 0.32
N PHE A 182 -48.59 -8.78 0.98
CA PHE A 182 -48.62 -7.43 0.44
C PHE A 182 -47.21 -6.87 0.26
N PHE A 183 -46.34 -6.97 1.27
CA PHE A 183 -44.96 -6.53 1.15
C PHE A 183 -44.12 -7.43 0.23
N GLY A 184 -44.42 -8.74 0.17
CA GLY A 184 -43.84 -9.65 -0.81
C GLY A 184 -44.22 -9.28 -2.26
N VAL A 185 -45.49 -8.97 -2.51
CA VAL A 185 -46.01 -8.56 -3.82
C VAL A 185 -45.54 -7.15 -4.20
N VAL A 186 -45.55 -6.19 -3.27
CA VAL A 186 -45.00 -4.85 -3.51
C VAL A 186 -43.49 -4.91 -3.76
N GLY A 187 -42.76 -5.73 -3.01
CA GLY A 187 -41.34 -6.00 -3.26
C GLY A 187 -41.11 -6.60 -4.66
N LEU A 188 -41.93 -7.58 -5.06
CA LEU A 188 -41.90 -8.18 -6.39
C LEU A 188 -42.22 -7.15 -7.50
N VAL A 189 -43.22 -6.30 -7.30
CA VAL A 189 -43.64 -5.26 -8.25
C VAL A 189 -42.58 -4.18 -8.38
N VAL A 190 -41.94 -3.77 -7.28
CA VAL A 190 -40.81 -2.83 -7.31
C VAL A 190 -39.61 -3.44 -8.04
N VAL A 191 -39.32 -4.72 -7.83
CA VAL A 191 -38.27 -5.46 -8.58
C VAL A 191 -38.62 -5.55 -10.07
N LEU A 192 -39.87 -5.84 -10.41
CA LEU A 192 -40.34 -5.90 -11.81
C LEU A 192 -40.33 -4.53 -12.49
N LEU A 193 -40.73 -3.46 -11.81
CA LEU A 193 -40.62 -2.07 -12.30
C LEU A 193 -39.16 -1.67 -12.49
N PHE A 194 -38.26 -2.06 -11.59
CA PHE A 194 -36.82 -1.86 -11.74
C PHE A 194 -36.23 -2.66 -12.91
N MET A 195 -36.72 -3.87 -13.15
CA MET A 195 -36.36 -4.66 -14.33
C MET A 195 -36.82 -3.97 -15.63
N VAL A 196 -38.03 -3.40 -15.65
CA VAL A 196 -38.58 -2.71 -16.83
C VAL A 196 -37.83 -1.41 -17.12
N VAL A 197 -37.46 -0.64 -16.10
CA VAL A 197 -36.71 0.62 -16.27
C VAL A 197 -35.21 0.38 -16.51
N GLY A 198 -34.65 -0.75 -16.08
CA GLY A 198 -33.23 -1.10 -16.25
C GLY A 198 -32.87 -1.90 -17.50
N LEU A 199 -33.83 -2.21 -18.37
CA LEU A 199 -33.67 -3.12 -19.51
C LEU A 199 -32.74 -2.60 -20.62
N ASP A 200 -32.50 -1.29 -20.71
CA ASP A 200 -31.73 -0.72 -21.83
C ASP A 200 -30.20 -0.78 -21.65
N TYR A 201 -29.64 -1.14 -20.48
CA TYR A 201 -28.18 -1.14 -20.29
C TYR A 201 -27.54 -2.36 -19.60
N TYR A 202 -28.27 -3.21 -18.85
CA TYR A 202 -27.63 -4.21 -17.95
C TYR A 202 -28.33 -5.58 -17.82
N ALA A 203 -28.84 -6.12 -18.93
CA ALA A 203 -29.67 -7.33 -18.97
C ALA A 203 -29.14 -8.59 -18.23
N PRO A 204 -27.85 -8.99 -18.24
CA PRO A 204 -27.45 -10.28 -17.65
C PRO A 204 -27.20 -10.24 -16.14
N PHE A 205 -26.98 -9.07 -15.51
CA PHE A 205 -26.70 -8.97 -14.07
C PHE A 205 -27.99 -8.79 -13.25
N PHE A 206 -28.92 -7.97 -13.73
CA PHE A 206 -30.20 -7.75 -13.06
C PHE A 206 -31.11 -8.99 -13.08
N MET A 207 -30.99 -9.87 -14.07
CA MET A 207 -31.80 -11.10 -14.15
C MET A 207 -31.53 -12.11 -13.01
N VAL A 208 -30.36 -12.07 -12.37
CA VAL A 208 -30.01 -13.02 -11.30
C VAL A 208 -29.88 -12.33 -9.95
N VAL A 209 -29.28 -11.13 -9.91
CA VAL A 209 -28.94 -10.49 -8.63
C VAL A 209 -30.11 -9.67 -8.07
N GLY A 210 -30.86 -8.97 -8.93
CA GLY A 210 -32.03 -8.18 -8.51
C GLY A 210 -33.11 -9.01 -7.79
N PRO A 211 -33.54 -10.16 -8.33
CA PRO A 211 -34.49 -11.05 -7.68
C PRO A 211 -33.96 -11.65 -6.39
N VAL A 212 -32.67 -11.99 -6.32
CA VAL A 212 -32.06 -12.57 -5.12
C VAL A 212 -31.99 -11.55 -3.99
N TYR A 213 -31.58 -10.31 -4.27
CA TYR A 213 -31.59 -9.24 -3.27
C TYR A 213 -33.01 -8.82 -2.91
N GLY A 214 -33.93 -8.72 -3.88
CA GLY A 214 -35.34 -8.41 -3.62
C GLY A 214 -36.03 -9.47 -2.75
N LEU A 215 -35.79 -10.75 -3.04
CA LEU A 215 -36.25 -11.88 -2.22
C LEU A 215 -35.61 -11.82 -0.82
N PHE A 216 -34.31 -11.57 -0.74
CA PHE A 216 -33.61 -11.48 0.55
C PHE A 216 -34.14 -10.32 1.42
N TYR A 217 -34.32 -9.13 0.84
CA TYR A 217 -34.92 -8.00 1.56
C TYR A 217 -36.38 -8.26 1.90
N GLY A 218 -37.17 -8.83 0.99
CA GLY A 218 -38.56 -9.21 1.25
C GLY A 218 -38.70 -10.23 2.38
N LEU A 219 -37.85 -11.27 2.39
CA LEU A 219 -37.77 -12.25 3.47
C LEU A 219 -37.28 -11.61 4.77
N PHE A 220 -36.26 -10.76 4.72
CA PHE A 220 -35.76 -10.04 5.89
C PHE A 220 -36.83 -9.16 6.53
N PHE A 221 -37.51 -8.32 5.75
CA PHE A 221 -38.56 -7.43 6.25
C PHE A 221 -39.80 -8.19 6.69
N GLY A 222 -40.19 -9.23 5.93
CA GLY A 222 -41.27 -10.15 6.34
C GLY A 222 -40.96 -10.82 7.68
N LEU A 223 -39.70 -11.19 7.91
CA LEU A 223 -39.28 -11.84 9.14
C LEU A 223 -39.12 -10.86 10.31
N VAL A 224 -38.65 -9.63 10.09
CA VAL A 224 -38.66 -8.56 11.11
C VAL A 224 -40.11 -8.23 11.52
N ALA A 225 -41.03 -8.14 10.56
CA ALA A 225 -42.45 -7.95 10.85
C ALA A 225 -43.02 -9.14 11.64
N TRP A 226 -42.67 -10.36 11.25
CA TRP A 226 -43.09 -11.59 11.93
C TRP A 226 -42.54 -11.67 13.37
N VAL A 227 -41.27 -11.33 13.59
CA VAL A 227 -40.67 -11.20 14.93
C VAL A 227 -41.39 -10.13 15.75
N GLY A 228 -41.73 -8.99 15.16
CA GLY A 228 -42.51 -7.94 15.83
C GLY A 228 -43.90 -8.42 16.27
N VAL A 229 -44.57 -9.20 15.43
CA VAL A 229 -45.85 -9.84 15.78
C VAL A 229 -45.67 -10.89 16.88
N GLY A 230 -44.67 -11.78 16.76
CA GLY A 230 -44.38 -12.79 17.77
C GLY A 230 -43.98 -12.19 19.13
N LEU A 231 -43.25 -11.09 19.14
CA LEU A 231 -42.95 -10.26 20.31
C LEU A 231 -44.22 -9.73 20.98
N SER A 232 -45.14 -9.19 20.17
CA SER A 232 -46.40 -8.60 20.64
C SER A 232 -47.33 -9.68 21.23
N VAL A 233 -47.42 -10.83 20.58
CA VAL A 233 -48.19 -11.99 21.06
C VAL A 233 -47.56 -12.59 22.31
N GLY A 234 -46.23 -12.70 22.35
CA GLY A 234 -45.49 -13.21 23.50
C GLY A 234 -45.71 -12.39 24.77
N MET A 235 -45.72 -11.07 24.66
CA MET A 235 -46.02 -10.18 25.80
C MET A 235 -47.42 -10.37 26.40
N VAL A 236 -48.36 -10.93 25.62
CA VAL A 236 -49.74 -11.21 26.07
C VAL A 236 -49.88 -12.64 26.61
N ALA A 237 -49.05 -13.59 26.17
CA ALA A 237 -49.26 -15.03 26.36
C ALA A 237 -48.61 -15.66 27.62
N GLY A 238 -47.91 -14.90 28.47
CA GLY A 238 -47.32 -15.42 29.72
C GLY A 238 -45.92 -16.05 29.57
N PRO A 239 -45.38 -16.71 30.62
CA PRO A 239 -43.93 -16.96 30.80
C PRO A 239 -43.26 -17.85 29.74
N ASP A 240 -44.01 -18.66 28.99
CA ASP A 240 -43.45 -19.47 27.88
C ASP A 240 -43.06 -18.62 26.65
N SER A 241 -43.43 -17.34 26.64
CA SER A 241 -43.09 -16.37 25.59
C SER A 241 -41.60 -15.95 25.56
N GLU A 242 -40.87 -16.14 26.65
CA GLU A 242 -39.44 -15.79 26.72
C GLU A 242 -38.61 -16.61 25.72
N LEU A 243 -39.00 -17.86 25.47
CA LEU A 243 -38.33 -18.74 24.50
C LEU A 243 -38.55 -18.27 23.06
N VAL A 244 -39.79 -17.88 22.71
CA VAL A 244 -40.15 -17.36 21.38
C VAL A 244 -39.43 -16.04 21.11
N LEU A 245 -39.34 -15.19 22.14
CA LEU A 245 -38.58 -13.95 22.08
C LEU A 245 -37.08 -14.22 21.88
N GLY A 246 -36.49 -15.12 22.68
CA GLY A 246 -35.08 -15.51 22.56
C GLY A 246 -34.72 -16.04 21.18
N MET A 247 -35.56 -16.93 20.63
CA MET A 247 -35.39 -17.48 19.27
C MET A 247 -35.50 -16.41 18.18
N SER A 248 -36.44 -15.47 18.34
CA SER A 248 -36.66 -14.38 17.39
C SER A 248 -35.50 -13.39 17.36
N VAL A 249 -34.97 -13.02 18.52
CA VAL A 249 -33.77 -12.16 18.64
C VAL A 249 -32.54 -12.87 18.12
N LEU A 250 -32.37 -14.16 18.40
CA LEU A 250 -31.27 -14.97 17.88
C LEU A 250 -31.32 -15.02 16.34
N LEU A 251 -32.51 -15.20 15.75
CA LEU A 251 -32.68 -15.20 14.30
C LEU A 251 -32.31 -13.84 13.69
N LEU A 252 -32.74 -12.75 14.34
CA LEU A 252 -32.38 -11.40 13.94
C LEU A 252 -30.85 -11.18 13.99
N ILE A 253 -30.17 -11.61 15.05
CA ILE A 253 -28.71 -11.54 15.17
C ILE A 253 -28.01 -12.39 14.10
N VAL A 254 -28.48 -13.62 13.85
CA VAL A 254 -27.92 -14.52 12.82
C VAL A 254 -28.11 -13.94 11.41
N LEU A 255 -29.20 -13.20 11.16
CA LEU A 255 -29.46 -12.52 9.89
C LEU A 255 -28.74 -11.18 9.77
N TRP A 256 -28.48 -10.47 10.88
CA TRP A 256 -27.76 -9.19 10.89
C TRP A 256 -26.24 -9.36 10.87
N ALA A 257 -25.73 -10.40 11.53
CA ALA A 257 -24.30 -10.72 11.58
C ALA A 257 -23.65 -10.81 10.18
N PRO A 258 -24.24 -11.43 9.14
CA PRO A 258 -23.71 -11.38 7.78
C PRO A 258 -23.58 -9.97 7.23
N PHE A 259 -24.58 -9.12 7.46
CA PHE A 259 -24.61 -7.77 6.93
C PHE A 259 -23.59 -6.88 7.64
N ALA A 260 -23.53 -6.96 8.97
CA ALA A 260 -22.51 -6.29 9.77
C ALA A 260 -21.10 -6.81 9.44
N LEU A 261 -20.93 -8.12 9.28
CA LEU A 261 -19.65 -8.73 8.89
C LEU A 261 -19.27 -8.34 7.46
N GLN A 262 -20.22 -8.22 6.53
CA GLN A 262 -19.96 -7.73 5.18
C GLN A 262 -19.55 -6.27 5.20
N ILE A 263 -20.25 -5.41 5.95
CA ILE A 263 -19.87 -4.00 6.14
C ILE A 263 -18.49 -3.88 6.79
N VAL A 264 -18.20 -4.69 7.82
CA VAL A 264 -16.89 -4.74 8.48
C VAL A 264 -15.82 -5.30 7.55
N ILE A 265 -16.07 -6.36 6.78
CA ILE A 265 -15.14 -6.88 5.77
C ILE A 265 -14.91 -5.82 4.69
N PHE A 266 -15.93 -5.11 4.21
CA PHE A 266 -15.74 -4.08 3.20
C PHE A 266 -15.05 -2.83 3.73
N HIS A 267 -15.37 -2.37 4.95
CA HIS A 267 -14.76 -1.17 5.56
C HIS A 267 -13.40 -1.42 6.22
N VAL A 268 -13.27 -2.48 7.01
CA VAL A 268 -12.02 -2.83 7.70
C VAL A 268 -11.06 -3.56 6.76
N TYR A 269 -11.60 -4.38 5.86
CA TYR A 269 -10.82 -5.23 4.97
C TYR A 269 -11.13 -4.94 3.51
N GLY A 270 -11.09 -3.68 3.06
CA GLY A 270 -11.04 -3.40 1.61
C GLY A 270 -10.04 -4.37 0.98
N CYS A 271 -10.53 -5.46 0.35
CA CYS A 271 -9.82 -6.76 0.28
C CYS A 271 -8.48 -6.67 -0.46
N TRP A 272 -8.34 -5.55 -1.17
CA TRP A 272 -7.18 -5.02 -1.82
C TRP A 272 -5.96 -4.80 -0.93
N SER A 273 -6.15 -4.29 0.29
CA SER A 273 -5.07 -4.14 1.27
C SER A 273 -4.39 -5.49 1.51
N TRP A 274 -5.17 -6.53 1.79
CA TRP A 274 -4.62 -7.81 2.25
C TRP A 274 -3.71 -8.52 1.24
N CYS A 275 -3.97 -8.42 -0.07
CA CYS A 275 -3.14 -9.10 -1.07
C CYS A 275 -1.74 -8.50 -1.24
N PHE A 276 -1.55 -7.23 -0.85
CA PHE A 276 -0.32 -6.48 -1.11
C PHE A 276 0.17 -5.62 0.08
N TRP A 277 -0.54 -5.58 1.22
CA TRP A 277 -0.24 -4.67 2.35
C TRP A 277 1.13 -4.89 2.97
N TRP A 278 1.65 -6.11 2.92
CA TRP A 278 2.98 -6.41 3.43
C TRP A 278 4.11 -5.95 2.49
N ARG A 279 3.81 -5.48 1.27
CA ARG A 279 4.82 -5.05 0.30
C ARG A 279 4.87 -3.53 0.23
N GLY A 280 6.00 -2.97 0.67
CA GLY A 280 6.27 -1.55 0.52
C GLY A 280 6.32 -1.11 -0.95
N ARG A 281 6.18 0.21 -1.16
CA ARG A 281 6.33 0.88 -2.46
C ARG A 281 7.62 0.43 -3.16
N PRO A 282 7.58 0.10 -4.46
CA PRO A 282 8.77 -0.31 -5.22
C PRO A 282 9.77 0.86 -5.34
N HIS A 283 10.99 0.52 -5.73
CA HIS A 283 11.99 1.54 -6.05
C HIS A 283 11.63 2.22 -7.38
N PRO A 284 11.96 3.51 -7.59
CA PRO A 284 11.76 4.17 -8.88
C PRO A 284 12.32 3.38 -10.06
N PHE A 285 13.57 2.91 -10.00
CA PHE A 285 14.15 2.07 -11.06
C PHE A 285 13.40 0.76 -11.32
N GLU A 286 12.85 0.09 -10.29
CA GLU A 286 12.01 -1.11 -10.50
C GLU A 286 10.75 -0.74 -11.29
N THR A 287 10.17 0.42 -10.98
CA THR A 287 8.96 0.93 -11.63
C THR A 287 9.26 1.34 -13.08
N GLU A 288 10.38 2.01 -13.32
CA GLU A 288 10.87 2.35 -14.66
C GLU A 288 11.07 1.10 -15.51
N GLU A 289 11.81 0.10 -15.01
CA GLU A 289 12.02 -1.19 -15.69
C GLU A 289 10.68 -1.88 -16.01
N ALA A 290 9.76 -1.88 -15.05
CA ALA A 290 8.42 -2.46 -15.23
C ALA A 290 7.60 -1.70 -16.29
N LEU A 291 7.69 -0.37 -16.34
CA LEU A 291 7.05 0.46 -17.35
C LEU A 291 7.64 0.24 -18.73
N CYS A 292 8.98 0.15 -18.86
CA CYS A 292 9.63 -0.14 -20.14
C CYS A 292 9.21 -1.50 -20.70
N ILE A 293 9.03 -2.51 -19.85
CA ILE A 293 8.56 -3.85 -20.27
C ILE A 293 7.09 -3.83 -20.67
N ALA A 294 6.27 -3.05 -19.96
CA ALA A 294 4.83 -2.98 -20.19
C ALA A 294 4.42 -1.95 -21.24
N ALA A 295 5.38 -1.16 -21.75
CA ALA A 295 5.13 0.09 -22.47
C ALA A 295 4.14 -0.12 -23.63
N ARG A 296 2.95 0.43 -23.44
CA ARG A 296 2.01 0.77 -24.52
C ARG A 296 2.46 2.09 -25.15
N GLU A 297 1.92 2.43 -26.32
CA GLU A 297 2.25 3.69 -27.03
C GLU A 297 2.16 4.94 -26.12
N GLU A 298 1.20 4.97 -25.20
CA GLU A 298 0.99 6.06 -24.23
C GLU A 298 2.15 6.31 -23.25
N TRP A 299 3.00 5.32 -22.99
CA TRP A 299 4.13 5.44 -22.04
C TRP A 299 5.46 5.74 -22.71
N ILE A 300 5.54 5.68 -24.04
CA ILE A 300 6.79 5.90 -24.78
C ILE A 300 7.30 7.33 -24.57
N GLU A 301 6.44 8.32 -24.78
CA GLU A 301 6.80 9.74 -24.59
C GLU A 301 7.16 10.08 -23.13
N PRO A 302 6.37 9.68 -22.11
CA PRO A 302 6.77 9.83 -20.71
C PRO A 302 8.13 9.23 -20.35
N LEU A 303 8.45 8.05 -20.89
CA LEU A 303 9.73 7.39 -20.64
C LEU A 303 10.88 8.11 -21.36
N HIS A 304 10.65 8.62 -22.57
CA HIS A 304 11.63 9.45 -23.28
C HIS A 304 11.95 10.75 -22.52
N LEU A 305 10.92 11.48 -22.08
CA LEU A 305 11.08 12.69 -21.26
C LEU A 305 11.79 12.38 -19.94
N LEU A 306 11.51 11.23 -19.33
CA LEU A 306 12.24 10.77 -18.16
C LEU A 306 13.72 10.56 -18.48
N GLU A 307 14.08 9.90 -19.58
CA GLU A 307 15.47 9.70 -19.98
C GLU A 307 16.21 11.02 -20.23
N GLU A 308 15.57 11.98 -20.90
CA GLU A 308 16.11 13.34 -21.09
C GLU A 308 16.34 14.03 -19.75
N ARG A 309 15.36 13.96 -18.85
CA ARG A 309 15.46 14.52 -17.49
C ARG A 309 16.56 13.85 -16.67
N LYS A 310 16.80 12.54 -16.84
CA LYS A 310 17.90 11.83 -16.15
C LYS A 310 19.28 12.29 -16.63
N LYS A 311 19.40 12.67 -17.91
CA LYS A 311 20.64 13.26 -18.46
C LYS A 311 20.88 14.67 -17.90
N GLN A 312 19.81 15.45 -17.73
CA GLN A 312 19.86 16.83 -17.22
C GLN A 312 18.83 17.06 -16.09
N PRO A 313 19.09 16.53 -14.88
CA PRO A 313 18.12 16.54 -13.79
C PRO A 313 17.77 17.93 -13.25
N GLY A 314 18.63 18.94 -13.48
CA GLY A 314 18.49 20.25 -12.85
C GLY A 314 18.89 20.23 -11.37
N SER A 315 18.52 21.27 -10.62
CA SER A 315 18.85 21.37 -9.20
C SER A 315 17.87 20.56 -8.33
N PRO A 316 18.31 20.05 -7.16
CA PRO A 316 17.42 19.38 -6.20
C PRO A 316 16.18 20.20 -5.84
N ASP A 317 16.32 21.51 -5.63
CA ASP A 317 15.22 22.39 -5.22
C ASP A 317 14.18 22.55 -6.34
N SER A 318 14.62 22.65 -7.60
CA SER A 318 13.71 22.69 -8.76
C SER A 318 12.92 21.38 -8.89
N LEU A 319 13.58 20.24 -8.72
CA LEU A 319 12.90 18.94 -8.77
C LEU A 319 11.91 18.75 -7.61
N ILE A 320 12.26 19.24 -6.42
CA ILE A 320 11.36 19.24 -5.26
C ILE A 320 10.12 20.08 -5.53
N ALA A 321 10.27 21.26 -6.14
CA ALA A 321 9.12 22.07 -6.56
C ALA A 321 8.24 21.31 -7.57
N ASN A 322 8.85 20.60 -8.53
CA ASN A 322 8.12 19.78 -9.49
C ASN A 322 7.36 18.60 -8.86
N LEU A 323 7.70 18.14 -7.65
CA LEU A 323 6.90 17.15 -6.92
C LEU A 323 5.50 17.68 -6.56
N GLN A 324 5.32 19.00 -6.52
CA GLN A 324 4.05 19.67 -6.24
C GLN A 324 3.39 20.24 -7.50
N SER A 325 3.96 19.97 -8.68
CA SER A 325 3.37 20.40 -9.95
C SER A 325 1.94 19.89 -10.10
N GLY A 326 1.09 20.63 -10.81
CA GLY A 326 -0.24 20.18 -11.22
C GLY A 326 -0.18 19.03 -12.24
N TYR A 327 0.93 18.88 -12.96
CA TYR A 327 1.09 17.87 -14.01
C TYR A 327 1.76 16.59 -13.49
N TRP A 328 1.08 15.43 -13.62
CA TRP A 328 1.61 14.15 -13.13
C TRP A 328 2.97 13.78 -13.73
N LEU A 329 3.21 14.15 -14.99
CA LEU A 329 4.44 13.81 -15.70
C LEU A 329 5.66 14.52 -15.09
N GLU A 330 5.50 15.76 -14.65
CA GLU A 330 6.54 16.49 -13.93
C GLU A 330 6.81 15.87 -12.56
N ARG A 331 5.74 15.49 -11.83
CA ARG A 331 5.88 14.78 -10.54
C ARG A 331 6.53 13.41 -10.71
N PHE A 332 6.22 12.68 -11.78
CA PHE A 332 6.82 11.39 -12.12
C PHE A 332 8.30 11.54 -12.44
N THR A 333 8.65 12.37 -13.41
CA THR A 333 10.04 12.59 -13.82
C THR A 333 10.89 13.14 -12.68
N ALA A 334 10.35 14.05 -11.85
CA ALA A 334 11.06 14.59 -10.70
C ALA A 334 11.42 13.54 -9.65
N ARG A 335 10.52 12.59 -9.35
CA ARG A 335 10.81 11.50 -8.41
C ARG A 335 12.00 10.66 -8.86
N HIS A 336 12.04 10.28 -10.14
CA HIS A 336 13.14 9.49 -10.68
C HIS A 336 14.44 10.31 -10.79
N ALA A 337 14.36 11.56 -11.24
CA ALA A 337 15.51 12.46 -11.34
C ALA A 337 16.15 12.72 -9.97
N LEU A 338 15.36 12.89 -8.89
CA LEU A 338 15.88 13.03 -7.53
C LEU A 338 16.65 11.79 -7.06
N VAL A 339 16.23 10.59 -7.44
CA VAL A 339 16.99 9.38 -7.13
C VAL A 339 18.28 9.31 -7.93
N VAL A 340 18.26 9.73 -9.20
CA VAL A 340 19.47 9.81 -10.05
C VAL A 340 20.47 10.85 -9.52
N LEU A 341 20.00 12.00 -9.02
CA LEU A 341 20.81 12.99 -8.29
C LEU A 341 21.56 12.35 -7.10
N GLY A 342 20.93 11.36 -6.46
CA GLY A 342 21.53 10.61 -5.38
C GLY A 342 21.83 11.49 -4.18
N GLY A 343 23.09 11.52 -3.75
CA GLY A 343 23.53 12.24 -2.56
C GLY A 343 23.26 13.75 -2.58
N GLU A 344 23.21 14.38 -3.76
CA GLU A 344 22.91 15.82 -3.91
C GLU A 344 21.47 16.16 -3.47
N ALA A 345 20.54 15.21 -3.64
CA ALA A 345 19.15 15.38 -3.24
C ALA A 345 18.89 15.10 -1.76
N VAL A 346 19.85 14.50 -1.04
CA VAL A 346 19.64 14.00 0.32
C VAL A 346 19.31 15.12 1.30
N GLU A 347 20.07 16.21 1.31
CA GLU A 347 19.89 17.26 2.32
C GLU A 347 18.56 18.02 2.14
N PRO A 348 18.17 18.46 0.93
CA PRO A 348 16.84 19.02 0.69
C PRO A 348 15.70 18.05 1.07
N LEU A 349 15.80 16.77 0.70
CA LEU A 349 14.78 15.76 1.06
C LEU A 349 14.74 15.49 2.57
N ARG A 350 15.88 15.52 3.26
CA ARG A 350 15.96 15.37 4.72
C ARG A 350 15.17 16.46 5.43
N ARG A 351 15.31 17.72 5.00
CA ARG A 351 14.55 18.86 5.54
C ARG A 351 13.04 18.64 5.39
N ILE A 352 12.58 18.18 4.23
CA ILE A 352 11.16 17.89 3.98
C ILE A 352 10.67 16.72 4.84
N ALA A 353 11.47 15.65 4.96
CA ALA A 353 11.12 14.44 5.71
C ALA A 353 11.05 14.67 7.24
N GLN A 354 11.80 15.65 7.75
CA GLN A 354 11.75 16.11 9.14
C GLN A 354 10.58 17.07 9.41
N GLY A 355 10.12 17.81 8.40
CA GLY A 355 8.99 18.72 8.49
C GLY A 355 7.62 18.03 8.54
N LYS A 356 6.57 18.82 8.82
CA LYS A 356 5.15 18.40 8.76
C LYS A 356 4.53 18.80 7.41
N THR A 357 5.15 18.36 6.32
CA THR A 357 4.67 18.65 4.95
C THR A 357 3.88 17.46 4.39
N GLU A 358 3.02 17.71 3.41
CA GLU A 358 2.33 16.64 2.67
C GLU A 358 3.33 15.74 1.92
N LEU A 359 4.48 16.29 1.52
CA LEU A 359 5.56 15.56 0.84
C LEU A 359 6.40 14.66 1.77
N ARG A 360 6.13 14.67 3.08
CA ARG A 360 6.96 13.95 4.06
C ARG A 360 7.11 12.46 3.72
N CYS A 361 6.02 11.77 3.41
CA CYS A 361 6.04 10.33 3.07
C CYS A 361 6.84 10.07 1.79
N THR A 362 6.62 10.90 0.75
CA THR A 362 7.37 10.86 -0.51
C THR A 362 8.86 11.09 -0.28
N ALA A 363 9.24 12.08 0.53
CA ALA A 363 10.64 12.38 0.83
C ALA A 363 11.33 11.22 1.58
N VAL A 364 10.66 10.61 2.57
CA VAL A 364 11.17 9.42 3.27
C VAL A 364 11.39 8.25 2.30
N TRP A 365 10.45 8.02 1.38
CA TRP A 365 10.57 6.98 0.36
C TRP A 365 11.69 7.27 -0.65
N LEU A 366 11.86 8.52 -1.08
CA LEU A 366 12.95 8.94 -1.97
C LEU A 366 14.32 8.79 -1.29
N LEU A 367 14.46 9.19 -0.02
CA LEU A 367 15.69 8.98 0.75
C LEU A 367 16.05 7.50 0.89
N LYS A 368 15.06 6.65 1.17
CA LYS A 368 15.25 5.19 1.19
C LYS A 368 15.70 4.68 -0.18
N SER A 369 15.13 5.21 -1.25
CA SER A 369 15.47 4.85 -2.63
C SER A 369 16.91 5.25 -2.98
N ILE A 370 17.30 6.50 -2.72
CA ILE A 370 18.69 6.97 -2.88
C ILE A 370 19.69 6.10 -2.10
N ALA A 371 19.36 5.74 -0.86
CA ALA A 371 20.18 4.86 -0.04
C ALA A 371 20.35 3.46 -0.65
N GLN A 372 19.26 2.87 -1.16
CA GLN A 372 19.29 1.56 -1.83
C GLN A 372 20.08 1.62 -3.14
N ASP A 373 19.83 2.61 -3.99
CA ASP A 373 20.52 2.80 -5.26
C ASP A 373 22.03 2.97 -5.04
N THR A 374 22.44 3.97 -4.27
CA THR A 374 23.87 4.26 -4.04
C THR A 374 24.58 3.10 -3.34
N THR A 375 23.89 2.37 -2.46
CA THR A 375 24.44 1.14 -1.87
C THR A 375 24.67 0.07 -2.92
N SER A 376 23.72 -0.16 -3.82
CA SER A 376 23.84 -1.18 -4.87
C SER A 376 24.97 -0.86 -5.86
N ARG A 377 25.08 0.41 -6.27
CA ARG A 377 26.04 0.90 -7.26
C ARG A 377 27.45 1.06 -6.68
N LEU A 378 27.57 1.65 -5.50
CA LEU A 378 28.85 2.21 -5.03
C LEU A 378 29.45 1.46 -3.84
N LYS A 379 28.68 0.75 -3.01
CA LYS A 379 29.19 0.19 -1.74
C LYS A 379 30.47 -0.63 -1.89
N ARG A 380 30.54 -1.49 -2.91
CA ARG A 380 31.69 -2.38 -3.14
C ARG A 380 32.91 -1.62 -3.67
N GLN A 381 32.68 -0.52 -4.38
CA GLN A 381 33.73 0.26 -5.05
C GLN A 381 34.14 1.50 -4.24
N ALA A 382 33.35 1.91 -3.24
CA ALA A 382 33.52 3.15 -2.50
C ALA A 382 34.97 3.45 -2.04
N PRO A 383 35.76 2.46 -1.56
CA PRO A 383 37.16 2.72 -1.22
C PRO A 383 38.03 3.22 -2.38
N ARG A 384 37.67 2.93 -3.64
CA ARG A 384 38.41 3.30 -4.86
C ARG A 384 37.85 4.55 -5.55
N LEU A 385 36.63 4.97 -5.23
CA LEU A 385 36.00 6.09 -5.90
C LEU A 385 36.40 7.40 -5.24
N LEU A 386 36.91 8.35 -6.01
CA LEU A 386 37.21 9.70 -5.56
C LEU A 386 36.18 10.68 -6.13
N CYS A 387 35.78 11.66 -5.32
CA CYS A 387 35.01 12.78 -5.84
C CYS A 387 35.87 13.64 -6.77
N PRO A 388 35.44 13.97 -8.00
CA PRO A 388 36.25 14.73 -8.95
C PRO A 388 36.62 16.13 -8.44
N GLN A 389 35.71 16.76 -7.70
CA GLN A 389 35.90 18.11 -7.15
C GLN A 389 36.74 18.10 -5.87
N HIS A 390 36.46 17.18 -4.94
CA HIS A 390 37.06 17.19 -3.60
C HIS A 390 38.26 16.26 -3.46
N LEU A 391 38.43 15.30 -4.37
CA LEU A 391 39.44 14.22 -4.32
C LEU A 391 39.41 13.44 -3.00
N VAL A 392 38.23 13.36 -2.39
CA VAL A 392 37.97 12.58 -1.18
C VAL A 392 37.27 11.28 -1.58
N ARG A 393 37.66 10.17 -0.94
CA ARG A 393 37.08 8.84 -1.17
C ARG A 393 35.63 8.80 -0.74
N TYR A 394 34.83 8.04 -1.46
CA TYR A 394 33.42 7.84 -1.12
C TYR A 394 33.27 7.10 0.21
N HIS A 395 32.25 7.47 0.97
CA HIS A 395 31.98 6.83 2.25
C HIS A 395 30.49 6.62 2.48
N ALA A 396 30.18 5.76 3.45
CA ALA A 396 28.84 5.62 3.98
C ALA A 396 28.46 6.86 4.80
N ASN A 397 27.45 7.58 4.34
CA ASN A 397 26.86 8.75 5.01
C ASN A 397 25.54 8.33 5.66
N LYS A 398 25.40 8.57 6.97
CA LYS A 398 24.19 8.23 7.73
C LYS A 398 23.27 9.45 7.84
N VAL A 399 22.06 9.32 7.30
CA VAL A 399 21.02 10.35 7.32
C VAL A 399 19.98 9.98 8.37
N ARG A 400 19.89 10.77 9.43
CA ARG A 400 18.87 10.60 10.46
C ARG A 400 17.65 11.47 10.13
N VAL A 401 16.52 10.84 9.83
CA VAL A 401 15.25 11.52 9.56
C VAL A 401 14.44 11.66 10.85
N SER A 402 14.41 10.62 11.67
CA SER A 402 13.80 10.65 13.00
C SER A 402 14.61 9.79 13.97
N TRP A 403 14.15 9.67 15.21
CA TRP A 403 14.80 8.80 16.17
C TRP A 403 14.70 7.31 15.81
N ARG A 404 13.65 6.89 15.07
CA ARG A 404 13.46 5.49 14.60
C ARG A 404 13.95 5.26 13.17
N VAL A 405 14.10 6.32 12.37
CA VAL A 405 14.33 6.20 10.92
C VAL A 405 15.65 6.85 10.54
N SER A 406 16.58 6.02 10.08
CA SER A 406 17.83 6.45 9.46
C SER A 406 18.13 5.66 8.20
N PHE A 407 18.78 6.31 7.25
CA PHE A 407 19.24 5.70 6.00
C PHE A 407 20.75 5.85 5.87
N THR A 408 21.39 4.92 5.17
CA THR A 408 22.81 5.02 4.83
C THR A 408 22.93 5.07 3.32
N TYR A 409 23.53 6.12 2.79
CA TYR A 409 23.83 6.25 1.36
C TYR A 409 25.34 6.38 1.16
N TYR A 410 25.82 6.15 -0.08
CA TYR A 410 27.24 6.27 -0.41
C TYR A 410 27.46 7.50 -1.29
N GLY A 411 28.39 8.37 -0.90
CA GLY A 411 28.71 9.60 -1.61
C GLY A 411 30.02 10.22 -1.13
N CYS A 412 30.42 11.36 -1.72
CA CYS A 412 31.55 12.15 -1.26
C CYS A 412 31.35 12.56 0.21
N ARG A 413 32.40 12.44 1.05
CA ARG A 413 32.31 12.87 2.47
C ARG A 413 32.10 14.37 2.65
N VAL A 414 32.49 15.19 1.68
CA VAL A 414 32.45 16.66 1.77
C VAL A 414 31.16 17.22 1.19
N CYS A 415 30.89 16.98 -0.11
CA CYS A 415 29.71 17.53 -0.78
C CYS A 415 28.52 16.58 -0.86
N GLY A 416 28.65 15.33 -0.42
CA GLY A 416 27.58 14.34 -0.47
C GLY A 416 27.29 13.76 -1.85
N GLN A 417 27.71 14.39 -2.97
CA GLN A 417 27.36 13.92 -4.32
C GLN A 417 27.75 12.46 -4.56
N SER A 418 26.94 11.75 -5.36
CA SER A 418 27.11 10.32 -5.61
C SER A 418 27.02 9.93 -7.09
N ARG A 419 27.14 10.90 -8.00
CA ARG A 419 26.92 10.71 -9.44
C ARG A 419 28.22 10.55 -10.19
N GLU A 420 29.12 11.49 -10.00
CA GLU A 420 30.36 11.59 -10.76
C GLU A 420 31.53 11.16 -9.89
N PHE A 421 32.34 10.24 -10.38
CA PHE A 421 33.49 9.73 -9.63
C PHE A 421 34.66 9.45 -10.55
N LEU A 422 35.85 9.60 -9.99
CA LEU A 422 37.08 9.07 -10.56
C LEU A 422 37.28 7.68 -9.95
N ASP A 423 37.19 6.60 -10.74
CA ASP A 423 37.58 5.26 -10.27
C ASP A 423 39.10 5.19 -10.23
N TRP A 424 39.66 5.25 -9.03
CA TRP A 424 41.09 5.24 -8.79
C TRP A 424 41.47 4.08 -7.86
N PRO A 425 41.79 2.89 -8.40
CA PRO A 425 42.32 1.79 -7.61
C PRO A 425 43.70 2.08 -7.02
N GLY A 426 44.45 2.97 -7.69
CA GLY A 426 45.83 3.24 -7.39
C GLY A 426 46.06 4.11 -6.17
N LYS A 427 47.32 4.48 -5.99
CA LYS A 427 47.76 5.37 -4.93
C LYS A 427 47.42 6.82 -5.29
N VAL A 428 46.97 7.59 -4.31
CA VAL A 428 46.84 9.05 -4.44
C VAL A 428 47.99 9.70 -3.66
N VAL A 429 48.75 10.57 -4.31
CA VAL A 429 49.94 11.20 -3.73
C VAL A 429 49.77 12.70 -3.71
N ALA A 430 49.91 13.30 -2.53
CA ALA A 430 50.01 14.75 -2.40
C ALA A 430 51.42 15.19 -2.75
N VAL A 431 51.56 15.98 -3.82
CA VAL A 431 52.83 16.48 -4.31
C VAL A 431 52.98 17.95 -3.90
N LEU A 432 54.15 18.30 -3.38
CA LEU A 432 54.58 19.67 -3.14
C LEU A 432 55.73 19.95 -4.11
N ASP A 433 55.38 20.51 -5.27
CA ASP A 433 56.31 20.78 -6.37
C ASP A 433 55.94 22.11 -7.03
N GLY A 434 56.83 23.09 -6.92
CA GLY A 434 56.64 24.42 -7.49
C GLY A 434 56.76 24.47 -9.01
N VAL A 435 57.30 23.43 -9.65
CA VAL A 435 57.46 23.33 -11.11
C VAL A 435 56.25 22.68 -11.76
N MET A 436 55.57 21.78 -11.06
CA MET A 436 54.37 21.09 -11.56
C MET A 436 53.19 22.07 -11.70
N SER A 437 52.91 22.53 -12.92
CA SER A 437 51.86 23.53 -13.17
C SER A 437 50.44 22.97 -13.04
N ASP A 438 50.26 21.70 -13.42
CA ASP A 438 48.96 21.05 -13.38
C ASP A 438 48.55 20.68 -11.96
N GLU A 439 47.26 20.83 -11.65
CA GLU A 439 46.72 20.43 -10.35
C GLU A 439 46.85 18.92 -10.12
N ARG A 440 46.73 18.13 -11.19
CA ARG A 440 46.76 16.67 -11.15
C ARG A 440 47.47 16.10 -12.36
N VAL A 441 48.31 15.10 -12.14
CA VAL A 441 48.95 14.31 -13.19
C VAL A 441 48.79 12.83 -12.86
N GLN A 442 48.50 12.04 -13.90
CA GLN A 442 48.33 10.60 -13.81
C GLN A 442 49.51 9.92 -14.50
N GLU A 443 50.28 9.16 -13.73
CA GLU A 443 51.50 8.48 -14.18
C GLU A 443 51.63 7.15 -13.45
N ASP A 444 51.91 6.06 -14.17
CA ASP A 444 52.17 4.73 -13.62
C ASP A 444 51.12 4.20 -12.63
N GLY A 445 49.85 4.54 -12.86
CA GLY A 445 48.76 4.16 -11.95
C GLY A 445 48.78 4.89 -10.60
N VAL A 446 49.52 6.00 -10.50
CA VAL A 446 49.53 6.92 -9.36
C VAL A 446 48.89 8.25 -9.77
N LEU A 447 47.94 8.73 -8.94
CA LEU A 447 47.35 10.05 -9.10
C LEU A 447 48.14 11.02 -8.23
N ARG A 448 48.97 11.82 -8.86
CA ARG A 448 49.75 12.88 -8.22
C ARG A 448 48.94 14.16 -8.25
N VAL A 449 48.71 14.76 -7.09
CA VAL A 449 47.90 15.97 -6.94
C VAL A 449 48.79 17.05 -6.32
N ASN A 450 49.05 18.12 -7.06
CA ASN A 450 49.87 19.21 -6.58
C ASN A 450 49.09 20.05 -5.56
N TRP A 451 49.44 19.91 -4.28
CA TRP A 451 48.79 20.67 -3.22
C TRP A 451 49.08 22.17 -3.33
N LEU A 452 50.22 22.59 -3.91
CA LEU A 452 50.56 24.01 -4.07
C LEU A 452 49.62 24.74 -5.04
N VAL A 453 49.10 24.02 -6.03
CA VAL A 453 48.09 24.55 -6.97
C VAL A 453 46.70 24.46 -6.33
N ARG A 454 46.35 23.29 -5.78
CA ARG A 454 45.01 23.01 -5.25
C ARG A 454 44.66 23.78 -3.97
N ARG A 455 45.62 23.95 -3.06
CA ARG A 455 45.49 24.62 -1.74
C ARG A 455 44.38 24.08 -0.81
N ALA A 456 43.89 22.88 -1.06
CA ALA A 456 42.87 22.20 -0.25
C ALA A 456 43.27 20.75 0.04
N LEU A 457 42.96 20.26 1.24
CA LEU A 457 43.22 18.86 1.63
C LEU A 457 42.25 17.89 0.96
N PHE A 458 42.76 16.72 0.61
CA PHE A 458 42.05 15.62 -0.04
C PHE A 458 42.47 14.27 0.55
N ASP A 459 41.91 13.16 0.07
CA ASP A 459 42.38 11.83 0.50
C ASP A 459 43.62 11.44 -0.27
N PHE A 460 44.77 11.46 0.40
CA PHE A 460 46.04 10.93 -0.13
C PHE A 460 46.55 9.78 0.72
N ASP A 461 47.46 9.00 0.15
CA ASP A 461 48.07 7.82 0.75
C ASP A 461 49.57 8.02 1.02
N GLN A 462 50.18 9.03 0.39
CA GLN A 462 51.58 9.44 0.55
C GLN A 462 51.72 10.94 0.27
N VAL A 463 52.79 11.52 0.82
CA VAL A 463 53.27 12.87 0.47
C VAL A 463 54.60 12.76 -0.28
N GLU A 464 54.77 13.55 -1.34
CA GLU A 464 56.04 13.75 -2.05
C GLU A 464 56.39 15.25 -2.02
N VAL A 465 57.54 15.60 -1.46
CA VAL A 465 58.09 16.96 -1.45
C VAL A 465 59.25 16.99 -2.45
N ARG A 466 59.10 17.72 -3.56
CA ARG A 466 60.08 17.71 -4.66
C ARG A 466 60.83 19.03 -4.77
N GLN A 467 60.13 20.10 -5.10
CA GLN A 467 60.67 21.46 -5.22
C GLN A 467 59.74 22.43 -4.51
N ALA A 468 59.73 22.38 -3.18
CA ALA A 468 58.91 23.26 -2.35
C ALA A 468 59.78 24.01 -1.34
N THR A 469 59.40 25.25 -1.02
CA THR A 469 60.08 26.03 0.01
C THR A 469 59.67 25.58 1.41
N ASP A 470 60.50 25.85 2.42
CA ASP A 470 60.16 25.58 3.83
C ASP A 470 58.78 26.14 4.20
N GLU A 471 58.50 27.38 3.81
CA GLU A 471 57.21 28.03 4.06
C GLU A 471 56.03 27.28 3.43
N GLN A 472 56.18 26.78 2.21
CA GLN A 472 55.13 26.02 1.53
C GLN A 472 54.85 24.69 2.24
N VAL A 473 55.91 23.99 2.66
CA VAL A 473 55.82 22.73 3.40
C VAL A 473 55.20 22.97 4.78
N GLU A 474 55.61 24.03 5.48
CA GLU A 474 55.04 24.40 6.77
C GLU A 474 53.55 24.72 6.67
N ARG A 475 53.12 25.50 5.66
CA ARG A 475 51.70 25.77 5.41
C ARG A 475 50.90 24.50 5.18
N PHE A 476 51.43 23.55 4.40
CA PHE A 476 50.80 22.23 4.21
C PHE A 476 50.70 21.47 5.52
N ALA A 477 51.80 21.37 6.27
CA ALA A 477 51.84 20.65 7.54
C ALA A 477 50.92 21.26 8.61
N VAL A 478 50.75 22.58 8.62
CA VAL A 478 49.78 23.28 9.47
C VAL A 478 48.35 22.91 9.07
N GLN A 479 48.01 22.89 7.78
CA GLN A 479 46.70 22.44 7.33
C GLN A 479 46.43 20.98 7.73
N VAL A 480 47.38 20.07 7.49
CA VAL A 480 47.29 18.66 7.90
C VAL A 480 47.13 18.54 9.42
N GLY A 481 47.85 19.35 10.18
CA GLY A 481 47.76 19.39 11.64
C GLY A 481 46.43 19.92 12.17
N ASN A 482 45.76 20.77 11.41
CA ASN A 482 44.46 21.36 11.73
C ASN A 482 43.29 20.65 11.03
N ASP A 483 43.52 19.51 10.38
CA ASP A 483 42.47 18.77 9.69
C ASP A 483 41.46 18.19 10.68
N THR A 484 40.18 18.48 10.44
CA THR A 484 39.05 18.03 11.27
C THR A 484 38.40 16.75 10.74
N ASP A 485 38.82 16.23 9.59
CA ASP A 485 38.29 15.00 9.02
C ASP A 485 38.72 13.78 9.86
N GLU A 486 37.75 13.17 10.55
CA GLU A 486 37.94 12.01 11.43
C GLU A 486 38.49 10.76 10.71
N PHE A 487 38.34 10.67 9.39
CA PHE A 487 38.83 9.55 8.58
C PHE A 487 40.28 9.75 8.16
N ARG A 488 40.69 10.99 7.87
CA ARG A 488 42.07 11.29 7.44
C ARG A 488 43.04 11.38 8.61
N ARG A 489 42.63 12.04 9.70
CA ARG A 489 43.51 12.33 10.83
C ARG A 489 44.26 11.09 11.39
N PRO A 490 43.62 9.92 11.60
CA PRO A 490 44.31 8.73 12.09
C PRO A 490 45.25 8.06 11.07
N ARG A 491 45.22 8.49 9.81
CA ARG A 491 46.06 7.93 8.74
C ARG A 491 47.38 8.70 8.61
N TYR A 492 47.40 9.99 8.89
CA TYR A 492 48.58 10.84 8.65
C TYR A 492 49.84 10.31 9.35
N ASN A 493 49.75 9.93 10.62
CA ASN A 493 50.87 9.36 11.39
C ASN A 493 51.32 7.97 10.92
N LYS A 494 50.67 7.37 9.91
CA LYS A 494 51.06 6.12 9.26
C LYS A 494 51.48 6.33 7.81
N MET A 495 51.32 7.55 7.28
CA MET A 495 51.69 7.86 5.91
C MET A 495 53.20 8.05 5.79
N ARG A 496 53.71 7.62 4.64
CA ARG A 496 55.07 7.91 4.21
C ARG A 496 55.11 9.28 3.56
N CYS A 497 56.12 10.07 3.92
CA CYS A 497 56.50 11.33 3.28
C CYS A 497 57.86 11.13 2.61
N VAL A 498 57.95 11.38 1.32
CA VAL A 498 59.18 11.26 0.54
C VAL A 498 59.66 12.66 0.19
N VAL A 499 60.90 12.99 0.56
CA VAL A 499 61.54 14.27 0.25
C VAL A 499 62.61 14.01 -0.80
N ALA A 500 62.54 14.69 -1.95
CA ALA A 500 63.56 14.58 -2.98
C ALA A 500 64.87 15.21 -2.51
N SER A 501 66.00 14.61 -2.89
CA SER A 501 67.37 15.09 -2.58
C SER A 501 67.62 16.54 -3.00
N VAL A 502 67.00 16.97 -4.10
CA VAL A 502 67.06 18.35 -4.62
C VAL A 502 66.32 19.37 -3.75
N CYS A 503 65.49 18.93 -2.80
CA CYS A 503 64.74 19.81 -1.92
C CYS A 503 65.54 20.14 -0.66
N HIS A 504 66.16 21.32 -0.63
CA HIS A 504 66.89 21.81 0.54
C HIS A 504 65.92 22.35 1.61
N LEU A 505 65.33 21.46 2.40
CA LEU A 505 64.50 21.83 3.55
C LEU A 505 65.34 22.04 4.81
N SER A 506 64.95 22.99 5.63
CA SER A 506 65.54 23.19 6.96
C SER A 506 65.25 22.01 7.89
N GLU A 507 66.13 21.78 8.88
CA GLU A 507 65.91 20.73 9.89
C GLU A 507 64.62 20.97 10.69
N ASN A 508 64.22 22.23 10.87
CA ASN A 508 62.96 22.56 11.52
C ASN A 508 61.75 22.03 10.72
N THR A 509 61.74 22.25 9.41
CA THR A 509 60.68 21.78 8.51
C THR A 509 60.66 20.25 8.43
N ILE A 510 61.83 19.60 8.39
CA ILE A 510 61.95 18.14 8.46
C ILE A 510 61.36 17.60 9.77
N ARG A 511 61.65 18.25 10.91
CA ARG A 511 61.07 17.89 12.22
C ARG A 511 59.55 18.04 12.23
N ILE A 512 59.01 19.09 11.62
CA ILE A 512 57.57 19.27 11.46
C ILE A 512 56.97 18.11 10.66
N LEU A 513 57.58 17.73 9.52
CA LEU A 513 57.13 16.59 8.72
C LEU A 513 57.14 15.28 9.51
N ARG A 514 58.22 15.00 10.25
CA ARG A 514 58.32 13.82 11.14
C ARG A 514 57.28 13.83 12.26
N SER A 515 56.84 15.00 12.73
CA SER A 515 55.79 15.09 13.75
C SER A 515 54.38 14.81 13.20
N ARG A 516 54.17 15.00 11.89
CA ARG A 516 52.86 14.85 11.23
C ARG A 516 52.68 13.52 10.53
N PHE A 517 53.76 12.98 9.97
CA PHE A 517 53.77 11.76 9.17
C PHE A 517 54.54 10.65 9.87
N GLY A 518 54.24 9.40 9.55
CA GLY A 518 54.83 8.24 10.23
C GLY A 518 56.30 8.03 9.86
N GLU A 519 56.60 8.08 8.57
CA GLU A 519 57.94 7.84 8.05
C GLU A 519 58.32 8.95 7.07
N VAL A 520 59.48 9.57 7.28
CA VAL A 520 60.03 10.59 6.37
C VAL A 520 61.30 10.02 5.74
N ILE A 521 61.28 9.81 4.43
CA ILE A 521 62.38 9.20 3.67
C ILE A 521 62.93 10.22 2.68
N PHE A 522 64.25 10.31 2.59
CA PHE A 522 64.94 11.09 1.57
C PHE A 522 65.23 10.18 0.39
N ASN A 523 64.80 10.58 -0.81
CA ASN A 523 65.02 9.82 -2.03
C ASN A 523 65.96 10.59 -2.94
N ASP A 524 67.04 9.93 -3.34
CA ASP A 524 68.09 10.51 -4.19
C ASP A 524 67.60 10.80 -5.61
#